data_AF-A0A1J7H8I6-F1
#
_entry.id   AF-A0A1J7H8I6-F1
#
_cell.length_a   1.000
_cell.length_b   1.000
_cell.length_c   1.000
_cell.angle_alpha   90.00
_cell.angle_beta   90.00
_cell.angle_gamma   90.00
#
_symmetry.space_group_name_H-M   'P 1'
#
loop_
_entity.id
_entity.type
_entity.pdbx_description
1 polymer ?
#
loop_
_entity_poly.entity_id
_entity_poly.type
_entity_poly.pdbx_seq_one_letter_code
_entity_poly.pdbx_strand_id
1 'polypeptide(L)'
;MVDAVYFAMKRLGYPNIEIFIAETGWPNSGDSNQIGANIYNAATYNRNFIKKVTKNPTVGTPAQPRWVIQSFLFSLFNENQKPGPGTERHFGLFYPNGSRVYDIDLSGKKSEYKKFPVPKNDSNEKLWCVVASGANVTLVADALSYACSQGNGTCDPIQPGKPCFRPNSILWLASYAFSSYWAQFRKIGGTCDFNGLATQTSTDPSDGSCKFPAVTP
;
A
#
# COMPACT_ATOMS: atom_id res chain seq x y z
N MET A 1 -3.07 21.37 -4.62
CA MET A 1 -1.71 21.00 -5.04
C MET A 1 -1.31 21.70 -6.34
N VAL A 2 -1.98 21.46 -7.48
CA VAL A 2 -1.62 22.08 -8.78
C VAL A 2 -1.61 23.62 -8.75
N ASP A 3 -2.67 24.25 -8.22
CA ASP A 3 -2.74 25.73 -8.13
C ASP A 3 -1.64 26.34 -7.26
N ALA A 4 -1.17 25.62 -6.25
CA ALA A 4 -0.06 26.09 -5.42
C ALA A 4 1.25 26.15 -6.22
N VAL A 5 1.47 25.19 -7.13
CA VAL A 5 2.64 25.20 -8.03
C VAL A 5 2.53 26.34 -9.03
N TYR A 6 1.38 26.55 -9.67
CA TYR A 6 1.17 27.71 -10.55
C TYR A 6 1.42 29.04 -9.83
N PHE A 7 0.92 29.17 -8.60
CA PHE A 7 1.13 30.38 -7.79
C PHE A 7 2.61 30.60 -7.46
N ALA A 8 3.32 29.55 -7.07
CA ALA A 8 4.76 29.61 -6.78
C ALA A 8 5.57 29.99 -8.03
N MET A 9 5.32 29.35 -9.17
CA MET A 9 6.04 29.61 -10.42
C MET A 9 5.78 31.02 -10.94
N LYS A 10 4.54 31.51 -10.83
CA LYS A 10 4.21 32.90 -11.14
C LYS A 10 5.00 33.88 -10.28
N ARG A 11 5.15 33.61 -8.97
CA ARG A 11 5.94 34.46 -8.05
C ARG A 11 7.43 34.48 -8.41
N LEU A 12 7.95 33.37 -8.95
CA LEU A 12 9.35 33.27 -9.41
C LEU A 12 9.60 33.91 -10.79
N GLY A 13 8.58 34.49 -11.43
CA GLY A 13 8.71 35.12 -12.74
C GLY A 13 8.42 34.21 -13.93
N TYR A 14 7.88 33.01 -13.69
CA TYR A 14 7.52 32.02 -14.72
C TYR A 14 6.00 31.77 -14.76
N PRO A 15 5.17 32.75 -15.19
CA PRO A 15 3.72 32.65 -15.12
C PRO A 15 3.10 31.64 -16.11
N ASN A 16 3.84 31.26 -17.15
CA ASN A 16 3.34 30.47 -18.28
C ASN A 16 3.99 29.08 -18.39
N ILE A 17 4.60 28.57 -17.32
CA ILE A 17 5.16 27.22 -17.35
C ILE A 17 4.03 26.19 -17.44
N GLU A 18 4.20 25.22 -18.34
CA GLU A 18 3.26 24.11 -18.48
C GLU A 18 3.47 23.11 -17.34
N ILE A 19 2.37 22.71 -16.69
CA ILE A 19 2.39 21.77 -15.57
C ILE A 19 1.54 20.56 -15.94
N PHE A 20 2.13 19.38 -15.83
CA PHE A 20 1.46 18.09 -15.99
C PHE A 20 1.44 17.32 -14.66
N ILE A 21 0.42 16.48 -14.49
CA ILE A 21 0.36 15.51 -13.39
C ILE A 21 1.06 14.25 -13.88
N ALA A 22 2.29 14.04 -13.40
CA ALA A 22 3.10 12.90 -13.80
C ALA A 22 2.45 11.56 -13.41
N GLU A 23 1.77 11.50 -12.26
CA GLU A 23 1.10 10.30 -11.78
C GLU A 23 -0.12 10.67 -10.94
N THR A 24 -1.24 9.98 -11.18
CA THR A 24 -2.44 10.04 -10.34
C THR A 24 -3.14 8.69 -10.40
N GLY A 25 -3.75 8.27 -9.31
CA GLY A 25 -4.45 6.99 -9.24
C GLY A 25 -4.81 6.65 -7.81
N TRP A 26 -5.48 5.52 -7.64
CA TRP A 26 -5.83 5.02 -6.33
C TRP A 26 -5.70 3.50 -6.29
N PRO A 27 -5.09 2.93 -5.22
CA PRO A 27 -4.78 1.51 -5.19
C PRO A 27 -6.04 0.66 -5.01
N ASN A 28 -6.13 -0.43 -5.77
CA ASN A 28 -7.24 -1.37 -5.78
C ASN A 28 -7.17 -2.45 -4.69
N SER A 29 -6.00 -2.61 -4.07
CA SER A 29 -5.77 -3.49 -2.95
C SER A 29 -4.54 -2.98 -2.18
N GLY A 30 -4.30 -3.54 -1.01
CA GLY A 30 -3.18 -3.20 -0.16
C GLY A 30 -3.11 -4.13 1.03
N ASP A 31 -2.23 -3.79 1.96
CA ASP A 31 -2.11 -4.46 3.24
C ASP A 31 -3.39 -4.33 4.06
N SER A 32 -3.62 -5.22 5.02
CA SER A 32 -4.85 -5.25 5.84
C SER A 32 -5.06 -3.98 6.66
N ASN A 33 -4.00 -3.24 6.99
CA ASN A 33 -4.07 -1.94 7.65
C ASN A 33 -4.28 -0.75 6.68
N GLN A 34 -4.29 -0.99 5.36
CA GLN A 34 -4.49 0.04 4.33
C GLN A 34 -5.95 0.06 3.88
N ILE A 35 -6.88 0.34 4.80
CA ILE A 35 -8.34 0.25 4.62
C ILE A 35 -8.89 1.01 3.39
N GLY A 36 -8.22 2.08 2.97
CA GLY A 36 -8.58 2.88 1.80
C GLY A 36 -8.24 2.23 0.46
N ALA A 37 -7.39 1.20 0.45
CA ALA A 37 -6.89 0.52 -0.72
C ALA A 37 -7.82 -0.64 -1.11
N ASN A 38 -8.82 -0.32 -1.94
CA ASN A 38 -9.84 -1.27 -2.33
C ASN A 38 -10.41 -0.91 -3.71
N ILE A 39 -11.00 -1.90 -4.38
CA ILE A 39 -11.58 -1.76 -5.71
C ILE A 39 -12.66 -0.67 -5.77
N TYR A 40 -13.45 -0.49 -4.70
CA TYR A 40 -14.50 0.53 -4.65
C TYR A 40 -13.90 1.94 -4.76
N ASN A 41 -12.90 2.26 -3.95
CA ASN A 41 -12.24 3.56 -3.96
C ASN A 41 -11.41 3.76 -5.23
N ALA A 42 -10.68 2.72 -5.67
CA ALA A 42 -9.90 2.76 -6.90
C ALA A 42 -10.75 3.09 -8.12
N ALA A 43 -11.85 2.36 -8.31
CA ALA A 43 -12.78 2.59 -9.39
C ALA A 43 -13.45 3.98 -9.28
N THR A 44 -13.84 4.39 -8.06
CA THR A 44 -14.48 5.70 -7.83
C THR A 44 -13.54 6.84 -8.20
N TYR A 45 -12.31 6.82 -7.71
CA TYR A 45 -11.32 7.85 -8.00
C TYR A 45 -11.00 7.91 -9.50
N ASN A 46 -10.59 6.79 -10.10
CA ASN A 46 -10.12 6.76 -11.48
C ASN A 46 -11.24 7.13 -12.48
N ARG A 47 -12.48 6.68 -12.25
CA ARG A 47 -13.63 7.04 -13.10
C ARG A 47 -13.98 8.53 -13.00
N ASN A 48 -13.99 9.09 -11.78
CA ASN A 48 -14.25 10.52 -11.59
C ASN A 48 -13.13 11.38 -12.15
N PHE A 49 -11.89 10.92 -12.03
CA PHE A 49 -10.73 11.56 -12.61
C PHE A 49 -10.86 11.66 -14.14
N ILE A 50 -11.11 10.53 -14.82
CA ILE A 50 -11.33 10.50 -16.27
C ILE A 50 -12.48 11.43 -16.66
N LYS A 51 -13.63 11.30 -16.00
CA LYS A 51 -14.80 12.16 -16.24
C LYS A 51 -14.48 13.65 -16.14
N LYS A 52 -13.58 14.03 -15.23
CA LYS A 52 -13.13 15.42 -15.09
C LYS A 52 -12.23 15.84 -16.25
N VAL A 53 -11.20 15.05 -16.56
CA VAL A 53 -10.20 15.43 -17.58
C VAL A 53 -10.72 15.33 -19.02
N THR A 54 -11.73 14.50 -19.28
CA THR A 54 -12.37 14.37 -20.61
C THR A 54 -13.61 15.24 -20.77
N LYS A 55 -13.96 16.07 -19.78
CA LYS A 55 -15.15 16.92 -19.84
C LYS A 55 -15.03 17.94 -20.97
N ASN A 56 -16.11 18.11 -21.73
CA ASN A 56 -16.24 19.14 -22.75
C ASN A 56 -17.49 20.01 -22.46
N PRO A 57 -17.35 21.32 -22.17
CA PRO A 57 -16.11 22.09 -22.16
C PRO A 57 -15.17 21.70 -21.00
N THR A 58 -13.88 21.89 -21.20
CA THR A 58 -12.82 21.57 -20.22
C THR A 58 -13.07 22.25 -18.88
N VAL A 59 -12.84 21.52 -17.79
CA VAL A 59 -12.87 22.05 -16.42
C VAL A 59 -11.52 21.82 -15.77
N GLY A 60 -10.71 22.89 -15.72
CA GLY A 60 -9.40 22.89 -15.07
C GLY A 60 -9.50 23.07 -13.55
N THR A 61 -8.47 23.68 -12.96
CA THR A 61 -8.45 24.03 -11.54
C THR A 61 -9.03 25.44 -11.31
N PRO A 62 -9.37 25.81 -10.06
CA PRO A 62 -9.81 27.18 -9.75
C PRO A 62 -8.90 28.29 -10.28
N ALA A 63 -7.56 28.14 -10.20
CA ALA A 63 -6.63 29.13 -10.74
C ALA A 63 -6.45 29.05 -12.27
N GLN A 64 -6.70 27.90 -12.88
CA GLN A 64 -6.61 27.66 -14.33
C GLN A 64 -7.88 26.98 -14.87
N PRO A 65 -9.05 27.64 -14.84
CA PRO A 65 -10.35 26.97 -15.03
C PRO A 65 -10.60 26.48 -16.45
N ARG A 66 -9.88 27.02 -17.44
CA ARG A 66 -10.06 26.73 -18.87
C ARG A 66 -8.97 25.83 -19.44
N TRP A 67 -8.01 25.37 -18.64
CA TRP A 67 -6.88 24.59 -19.12
C TRP A 67 -7.09 23.10 -18.87
N VAL A 68 -6.70 22.28 -19.84
CA VAL A 68 -6.57 20.84 -19.65
C VAL A 68 -5.27 20.62 -18.88
N ILE A 69 -5.36 20.00 -17.71
CA ILE A 69 -4.16 19.57 -17.00
C ILE A 69 -3.78 18.21 -17.57
N GLN A 70 -2.78 18.18 -18.46
CA GLN A 70 -2.24 16.93 -18.99
C GLN A 70 -1.83 16.04 -17.82
N SER A 71 -2.30 14.81 -17.82
CA SER A 71 -2.17 13.92 -16.68
C SER A 71 -1.99 12.47 -17.12
N PHE A 72 -1.24 11.70 -16.34
CA PHE A 72 -1.05 10.28 -16.56
C PHE A 72 -1.66 9.48 -15.41
N LEU A 73 -2.54 8.55 -15.76
CA LEU A 73 -3.18 7.64 -14.81
C LEU A 73 -2.19 6.52 -14.48
N PHE A 74 -1.75 6.46 -13.22
CA PHE A 74 -0.87 5.44 -12.69
C PHE A 74 -1.72 4.30 -12.08
N SER A 75 -1.57 3.04 -12.50
CA SER A 75 -0.71 2.49 -13.56
C SER A 75 -1.50 1.57 -14.50
N LEU A 76 -0.88 1.08 -15.57
CA LEU A 76 -1.55 0.14 -16.47
C LEU A 76 -1.75 -1.23 -15.78
N PHE A 77 -0.69 -1.80 -15.20
CA PHE A 77 -0.73 -3.11 -14.56
C PHE A 77 -0.42 -3.01 -13.06
N ASN A 78 -1.11 -3.84 -12.27
CA ASN A 78 -0.63 -4.23 -10.95
C ASN A 78 0.72 -4.93 -11.16
N GLU A 79 1.69 -4.64 -10.32
CA GLU A 79 3.00 -5.27 -10.35
C GLU A 79 3.24 -6.02 -9.03
N ASN A 80 4.10 -7.02 -9.05
CA ASN A 80 4.24 -7.96 -7.94
C ASN A 80 5.67 -8.04 -7.39
N GLN A 81 6.53 -7.08 -7.73
CA GLN A 81 7.95 -7.14 -7.40
C GLN A 81 8.44 -5.89 -6.68
N LYS A 82 7.62 -4.84 -6.54
CA LYS A 82 8.01 -3.65 -5.81
C LYS A 82 8.00 -3.91 -4.30
N PRO A 83 9.08 -3.54 -3.62
CA PRO A 83 9.16 -3.65 -2.17
C PRO A 83 8.30 -2.59 -1.50
N GLY A 84 8.03 -2.79 -0.22
CA GLY A 84 7.33 -1.81 0.61
C GLY A 84 5.85 -2.15 0.83
N PRO A 85 4.98 -1.15 1.10
CA PRO A 85 3.59 -1.39 1.46
C PRO A 85 2.80 -2.09 0.35
N GLY A 86 1.79 -2.88 0.74
CA GLY A 86 0.94 -3.62 -0.19
C GLY A 86 0.33 -2.77 -1.31
N THR A 87 -0.03 -1.52 -1.03
CA THR A 87 -0.55 -0.57 -2.03
C THR A 87 0.35 -0.35 -3.23
N GLU A 88 1.67 -0.38 -3.04
CA GLU A 88 2.64 -0.06 -4.10
C GLU A 88 2.47 -0.95 -5.34
N ARG A 89 2.00 -2.18 -5.10
CA ARG A 89 1.77 -3.26 -6.07
C ARG A 89 0.41 -3.20 -6.77
N HIS A 90 -0.49 -2.33 -6.33
CA HIS A 90 -1.93 -2.44 -6.64
C HIS A 90 -2.55 -1.15 -7.21
N PHE A 91 -1.80 -0.35 -7.98
CA PHE A 91 -2.36 0.84 -8.65
C PHE A 91 -2.90 0.57 -10.07
N GLY A 92 -2.71 -0.65 -10.58
CA GLY A 92 -3.04 -1.02 -11.95
C GLY A 92 -4.53 -0.98 -12.28
N LEU A 93 -4.82 -0.72 -13.56
CA LEU A 93 -6.13 -0.99 -14.17
C LEU A 93 -6.32 -2.47 -14.50
N PHE A 94 -5.22 -3.19 -14.71
CA PHE A 94 -5.19 -4.61 -15.08
C PHE A 94 -4.32 -5.43 -14.10
N TYR A 95 -4.66 -6.69 -13.93
CA TYR A 95 -3.77 -7.68 -13.30
C TYR A 95 -2.65 -8.09 -14.27
N PRO A 96 -1.54 -8.68 -13.78
CA PRO A 96 -0.45 -9.16 -14.63
C PRO A 96 -0.88 -10.15 -15.73
N ASN A 97 -1.98 -10.86 -15.52
CA ASN A 97 -2.56 -11.79 -16.50
C ASN A 97 -3.41 -11.09 -17.60
N GLY A 98 -3.46 -9.76 -17.63
CA GLY A 98 -4.23 -8.97 -18.59
C GLY A 98 -5.72 -8.84 -18.29
N SER A 99 -6.23 -9.48 -17.23
CA SER A 99 -7.62 -9.29 -16.80
C SER A 99 -7.81 -7.92 -16.14
N ARG A 100 -9.00 -7.33 -16.29
CA ARG A 100 -9.32 -6.01 -15.72
C ARG A 100 -9.55 -6.13 -14.22
N VAL A 101 -8.99 -5.20 -13.44
CA VAL A 101 -9.29 -5.09 -12.00
C VAL A 101 -10.74 -4.63 -11.80
N TYR A 102 -11.16 -3.64 -12.58
CA TYR A 102 -12.53 -3.15 -12.67
C TYR A 102 -12.79 -2.55 -14.05
N ASP A 103 -14.07 -2.41 -14.40
CA ASP A 103 -14.45 -1.82 -15.67
C ASP A 103 -14.20 -0.30 -15.70
N ILE A 104 -13.58 0.20 -16.77
CA ILE A 104 -13.18 1.60 -16.94
C ILE A 104 -13.21 1.99 -18.42
N ASP A 105 -13.77 3.17 -18.73
CA ASP A 105 -13.74 3.75 -20.06
C ASP A 105 -12.87 5.01 -20.05
N LEU A 106 -11.69 4.92 -20.67
CA LEU A 106 -10.73 6.02 -20.74
C LEU A 106 -11.18 7.16 -21.68
N SER A 107 -12.20 6.95 -22.52
CA SER A 107 -12.76 8.01 -23.36
C SER A 107 -13.70 8.95 -22.60
N GLY A 108 -14.12 8.56 -21.39
CA GLY A 108 -15.05 9.32 -20.56
C GLY A 108 -16.47 9.44 -21.10
N LYS A 109 -16.84 8.59 -22.08
CA LYS A 109 -18.18 8.56 -22.69
C LYS A 109 -19.16 7.74 -21.86
N LYS A 110 -18.67 6.75 -21.12
CA LYS A 110 -19.47 5.88 -20.27
C LYS A 110 -19.89 6.59 -18.98
N SER A 111 -21.20 6.68 -18.75
CA SER A 111 -21.81 7.32 -17.58
C SER A 111 -22.11 6.35 -16.44
N GLU A 112 -22.29 5.06 -16.73
CA GLU A 112 -22.74 4.07 -15.77
C GLU A 112 -21.78 2.90 -15.63
N TYR A 113 -21.59 2.45 -14.39
CA TYR A 113 -20.73 1.32 -14.07
C TYR A 113 -21.39 0.45 -13.01
N LYS A 114 -21.00 -0.82 -12.97
CA LYS A 114 -21.33 -1.70 -11.84
C LYS A 114 -20.85 -1.04 -10.55
N LYS A 115 -21.78 -0.85 -9.61
CA LYS A 115 -21.48 -0.35 -8.26
C LYS A 115 -20.81 -1.46 -7.47
N PHE A 116 -19.68 -1.13 -6.84
CA PHE A 116 -19.05 -2.02 -5.88
C PHE A 116 -19.69 -1.81 -4.49
N PRO A 117 -19.74 -2.84 -3.63
CA PRO A 117 -20.15 -2.65 -2.25
C PRO A 117 -19.21 -1.67 -1.56
N VAL A 118 -19.78 -0.78 -0.75
CA VAL A 118 -18.99 0.15 0.07
C VAL A 118 -18.22 -0.67 1.12
N PRO A 119 -16.89 -0.52 1.23
CA PRO A 119 -16.10 -1.21 2.25
C PRO A 119 -16.60 -0.83 3.65
N LYS A 120 -16.71 -1.81 4.55
CA LYS A 120 -16.87 -1.56 5.99
C LYS A 120 -15.48 -1.34 6.58
N ASN A 121 -15.23 -0.16 7.16
CA ASN A 121 -13.92 0.22 7.72
C ASN A 121 -13.78 -0.15 9.21
N ASP A 122 -14.52 -1.15 9.70
CA ASP A 122 -14.70 -1.38 11.15
C ASP A 122 -13.76 -2.42 11.77
N SER A 123 -12.64 -2.76 11.13
CA SER A 123 -11.72 -3.73 11.74
C SER A 123 -10.75 -3.04 12.70
N ASN A 124 -11.17 -2.84 13.95
CA ASN A 124 -10.26 -2.69 15.11
C ASN A 124 -9.54 -4.01 15.44
N GLU A 125 -9.46 -4.93 14.49
CA GLU A 125 -8.87 -6.24 14.65
C GLU A 125 -7.34 -6.11 14.73
N LYS A 126 -6.75 -6.92 15.60
CA LYS A 126 -5.30 -7.01 15.72
C LYS A 126 -4.74 -7.72 14.49
N LEU A 127 -3.65 -7.17 13.98
CA LEU A 127 -2.88 -7.72 12.87
C LEU A 127 -1.46 -8.05 13.35
N TRP A 128 -0.94 -9.15 12.82
CA TRP A 128 0.44 -9.59 13.01
C TRP A 128 1.17 -9.65 11.67
N CYS A 129 2.50 -9.61 11.73
CA CYS A 129 3.36 -9.79 10.58
C CYS A 129 4.12 -11.11 10.71
N VAL A 130 3.82 -12.08 9.86
CA VAL A 130 4.38 -13.44 9.93
C VAL A 130 5.09 -13.79 8.65
N VAL A 131 5.93 -14.84 8.67
CA VAL A 131 6.60 -15.31 7.45
C VAL A 131 5.55 -15.76 6.41
N ALA A 132 5.72 -15.32 5.16
CA ALA A 132 4.85 -15.68 4.06
C ALA A 132 4.95 -17.18 3.72
N SER A 133 3.83 -17.77 3.29
CA SER A 133 3.83 -19.16 2.84
C SER A 133 4.74 -19.34 1.62
N GLY A 134 5.61 -20.35 1.66
CA GLY A 134 6.57 -20.62 0.58
C GLY A 134 7.80 -19.71 0.56
N ALA A 135 8.02 -18.87 1.57
CA ALA A 135 9.22 -18.03 1.66
C ALA A 135 10.51 -18.85 1.68
N ASN A 136 11.56 -18.34 1.01
CA ASN A 136 12.86 -18.99 0.98
C ASN A 136 13.53 -18.88 2.37
N VAL A 137 13.71 -20.01 3.04
CA VAL A 137 14.23 -20.09 4.41
C VAL A 137 15.58 -19.41 4.60
N THR A 138 16.45 -19.43 3.59
CA THR A 138 17.77 -18.79 3.66
C THR A 138 17.62 -17.27 3.73
N LEU A 139 16.77 -16.70 2.87
CA LEU A 139 16.49 -15.26 2.89
C LEU A 139 15.71 -14.84 4.15
N VAL A 140 14.88 -15.73 4.69
CA VAL A 140 14.20 -15.52 5.98
C VAL A 140 15.21 -15.39 7.12
N ALA A 141 16.31 -16.15 7.09
CA ALA A 141 17.38 -16.03 8.08
C ALA A 141 18.00 -14.62 8.09
N ASP A 142 18.35 -14.12 6.91
CA ASP A 142 18.93 -12.77 6.77
C ASP A 142 17.93 -11.69 7.20
N ALA A 143 16.66 -11.84 6.83
CA ALA A 143 15.59 -10.92 7.22
C ALA A 143 15.32 -10.94 8.74
N LEU A 144 15.41 -12.11 9.38
CA LEU A 144 15.35 -12.23 10.84
C LEU A 144 16.52 -11.50 11.50
N SER A 145 17.75 -11.72 11.02
CA SER A 145 18.94 -11.01 11.52
C SER A 145 18.79 -9.50 11.39
N TYR A 146 18.29 -9.03 10.25
CA TYR A 146 17.96 -7.62 10.05
C TYR A 146 16.91 -7.14 11.06
N ALA A 147 15.76 -7.81 11.20
CA ALA A 147 14.71 -7.40 12.14
C ALA A 147 15.23 -7.25 13.57
N CYS A 148 16.08 -8.18 14.01
CA CYS A 148 16.70 -8.16 15.33
C CYS A 148 17.72 -7.04 15.53
N SER A 149 18.28 -6.47 14.45
CA SER A 149 19.29 -5.41 14.53
C SER A 149 18.71 -3.99 14.60
N GLN A 150 17.39 -3.82 14.38
CA GLN A 150 16.78 -2.50 14.18
C GLN A 150 16.32 -1.80 15.47
N GLY A 151 16.33 -2.48 16.63
CA GLY A 151 15.76 -1.93 17.85
C GLY A 151 16.35 -2.45 19.15
N ASN A 152 15.96 -1.82 20.25
CA ASN A 152 16.32 -2.26 21.60
C ASN A 152 15.35 -3.35 22.05
N GLY A 153 15.67 -4.61 21.73
CA GLY A 153 14.95 -5.77 22.22
C GLY A 153 13.86 -6.34 21.32
N THR A 154 13.86 -6.02 20.01
CA THR A 154 12.93 -6.60 19.01
C THR A 154 12.86 -8.12 19.08
N CYS A 155 13.99 -8.76 19.41
CA CYS A 155 14.13 -10.21 19.47
C CYS A 155 14.45 -10.75 20.87
N ASP A 156 14.26 -9.97 21.94
CA ASP A 156 14.55 -10.44 23.31
C ASP A 156 13.72 -11.67 23.69
N PRO A 157 12.41 -11.74 23.40
CA PRO A 157 11.60 -12.88 23.83
C PRO A 157 11.89 -14.18 23.07
N ILE A 158 12.63 -14.10 21.96
CA ILE A 158 13.06 -15.26 21.17
C ILE A 158 14.50 -15.67 21.43
N GLN A 159 15.18 -15.11 22.43
CA GLN A 159 16.50 -15.59 22.85
C GLN A 159 16.41 -16.89 23.66
N PRO A 160 17.45 -17.75 23.68
CA PRO A 160 17.45 -18.99 24.45
C PRO A 160 16.96 -18.82 25.90
N GLY A 161 16.03 -19.67 26.33
CA GLY A 161 15.43 -19.61 27.68
C GLY A 161 14.32 -18.59 27.86
N LYS A 162 13.90 -17.87 26.81
CA LYS A 162 12.81 -16.90 26.85
C LYS A 162 11.48 -17.48 26.31
N PRO A 163 10.33 -16.86 26.63
CA PRO A 163 9.00 -17.45 26.37
C PRO A 163 8.70 -17.79 24.90
N CYS A 164 9.30 -17.07 23.94
CA CYS A 164 9.08 -17.27 22.52
C CYS A 164 10.19 -18.04 21.82
N PHE A 165 11.21 -18.53 22.54
CA PHE A 165 12.26 -19.32 21.92
C PHE A 165 11.76 -20.72 21.54
N ARG A 166 11.95 -21.08 20.26
CA ARG A 166 11.77 -22.44 19.76
C ARG A 166 13.03 -22.89 19.03
N PRO A 167 13.73 -23.92 19.53
CA PRO A 167 14.92 -24.43 18.85
C PRO A 167 14.55 -24.98 17.46
N ASN A 168 15.45 -24.80 16.50
CA ASN A 168 15.33 -25.30 15.12
C ASN A 168 14.07 -24.83 14.36
N SER A 169 13.41 -23.76 14.79
CA SER A 169 12.22 -23.22 14.12
C SER A 169 12.43 -21.79 13.65
N ILE A 170 13.21 -21.63 12.57
CA ILE A 170 13.53 -20.31 12.03
C ILE A 170 12.29 -19.53 11.59
N LEU A 171 11.28 -20.22 11.03
CA LEU A 171 10.02 -19.59 10.62
C LEU A 171 9.26 -19.01 11.81
N TRP A 172 9.30 -19.68 12.96
CA TRP A 172 8.68 -19.20 14.20
C TRP A 172 9.42 -17.97 14.74
N LEU A 173 10.75 -18.06 14.85
CA LEU A 173 11.60 -16.98 15.34
C LEU A 173 11.48 -15.74 14.45
N ALA A 174 11.51 -15.93 13.12
CA ALA A 174 11.32 -14.89 12.13
C ALA A 174 9.92 -14.27 12.19
N SER A 175 8.86 -15.08 12.30
CA SER A 175 7.50 -14.55 12.42
C SER A 175 7.33 -13.68 13.67
N TYR A 176 7.92 -14.07 14.80
CA TYR A 176 7.93 -13.25 15.99
C TYR A 176 8.68 -11.93 15.77
N ALA A 177 9.90 -12.02 15.22
CA ALA A 177 10.74 -10.86 14.97
C ALA A 177 10.08 -9.88 13.99
N PHE A 178 9.43 -10.37 12.93
CA PHE A 178 8.70 -9.56 11.95
C PHE A 178 7.52 -8.82 12.59
N SER A 179 6.72 -9.52 13.41
CA SER A 179 5.62 -8.93 14.18
C SER A 179 6.12 -7.87 15.17
N SER A 180 7.18 -8.17 15.92
CA SER A 180 7.79 -7.25 16.88
C SER A 180 8.38 -6.00 16.21
N TYR A 181 9.12 -6.18 15.12
CA TYR A 181 9.66 -5.10 14.31
C TYR A 181 8.55 -4.21 13.78
N TRP A 182 7.54 -4.79 13.15
CA TRP A 182 6.44 -4.02 12.56
C TRP A 182 5.66 -3.24 13.62
N ALA A 183 5.41 -3.85 14.79
CA ALA A 183 4.73 -3.17 15.90
C ALA A 183 5.49 -1.93 16.40
N GLN A 184 6.82 -1.99 16.42
CA GLN A 184 7.68 -0.89 16.87
C GLN A 184 7.87 0.19 15.80
N PHE A 185 8.11 -0.20 14.55
CA PHE A 185 8.63 0.70 13.52
C PHE A 185 7.60 1.15 12.48
N ARG A 186 6.36 0.65 12.49
CA ARG A 186 5.36 1.03 11.47
C ARG A 186 5.09 2.53 11.39
N LYS A 187 5.15 3.23 12.53
CA LYS A 187 4.86 4.67 12.61
C LYS A 187 5.91 5.54 11.91
N ILE A 188 7.09 4.97 11.65
CA ILE A 188 8.20 5.65 10.96
C ILE A 188 8.50 5.00 9.59
N GLY A 189 7.56 4.22 9.04
CA GLY A 189 7.68 3.65 7.70
C GLY A 189 8.07 2.17 7.64
N GLY A 190 8.23 1.48 8.77
CA GLY A 190 8.42 0.03 8.78
C GLY A 190 7.23 -0.72 8.19
N THR A 191 7.46 -1.65 7.28
CA THR A 191 6.41 -2.43 6.59
C THR A 191 6.45 -3.90 6.98
N CYS A 192 5.32 -4.59 6.79
CA CYS A 192 5.24 -6.04 6.87
C CYS A 192 5.46 -6.65 5.47
N ASP A 193 6.66 -6.46 4.92
CA ASP A 193 6.98 -6.93 3.57
C ASP A 193 8.24 -7.80 3.57
N PHE A 194 9.34 -7.31 4.18
CA PHE A 194 10.61 -8.02 4.25
C PHE A 194 11.04 -8.57 2.88
N ASN A 195 10.91 -7.77 1.81
CA ASN A 195 11.17 -8.17 0.43
C ASN A 195 10.31 -9.36 -0.03
N GLY A 196 9.03 -9.35 0.33
CA GLY A 196 8.07 -10.42 0.03
C GLY A 196 8.20 -11.68 0.90
N LEU A 197 9.02 -11.66 1.96
CA LEU A 197 9.19 -12.79 2.88
C LEU A 197 8.16 -12.80 4.02
N ALA A 198 7.36 -11.74 4.16
CA ALA A 198 6.37 -11.62 5.21
C ALA A 198 4.97 -11.28 4.67
N THR A 199 3.95 -11.61 5.45
CA THR A 199 2.55 -11.28 5.18
C THR A 199 1.82 -10.90 6.46
N GLN A 200 0.78 -10.09 6.32
CA GLN A 200 -0.12 -9.77 7.42
C GLN A 200 -1.11 -10.92 7.67
N THR A 201 -1.49 -11.11 8.93
CA THR A 201 -2.53 -12.05 9.35
C THR A 201 -3.39 -11.45 10.47
N SER A 202 -4.69 -11.73 10.44
CA SER A 202 -5.64 -11.44 11.53
C SER A 202 -5.82 -12.63 12.49
N THR A 203 -5.21 -13.78 12.18
CA THR A 203 -5.18 -14.95 13.06
C THR A 203 -4.01 -14.81 14.02
N ASP A 204 -4.29 -14.80 15.33
CA ASP A 204 -3.27 -14.67 16.37
C ASP A 204 -2.27 -15.84 16.31
N PRO A 205 -0.99 -15.60 15.98
CA PRO A 205 0.03 -16.64 15.91
C PRO A 205 0.63 -17.00 17.29
N SER A 206 0.18 -16.32 18.36
CA SER A 206 0.66 -16.56 19.73
C SER A 206 0.38 -18.00 20.18
N ASP A 207 1.30 -18.56 20.96
CA ASP A 207 1.13 -19.91 21.53
C ASP A 207 1.66 -19.97 22.96
N GLY A 208 0.85 -20.53 23.85
CA GLY A 208 1.12 -20.61 25.28
C GLY A 208 1.50 -19.25 25.88
N SER A 209 2.70 -19.21 26.48
CA SER A 209 3.27 -18.01 27.11
C SER A 209 3.89 -17.02 26.10
N CYS A 210 4.12 -17.43 24.85
CA CYS A 210 4.62 -16.54 23.82
C CYS A 210 3.47 -15.72 23.23
N LYS A 211 3.50 -14.40 23.44
CA LYS A 211 2.55 -13.45 22.86
C LYS A 211 3.21 -12.62 21.78
N PHE A 212 2.72 -12.73 20.55
CA PHE A 212 3.23 -11.97 19.42
C PHE A 212 2.74 -10.51 19.51
N PRO A 213 3.63 -9.52 19.33
CA PRO A 213 3.23 -8.12 19.23
C PRO A 213 2.30 -7.91 18.03
N ALA A 214 1.15 -7.28 18.26
CA ALA A 214 0.18 -6.97 17.23
C ALA A 214 0.07 -5.46 17.01
N VAL A 215 -0.49 -5.08 15.87
CA VAL A 215 -0.88 -3.70 15.57
C VAL A 215 -2.38 -3.64 15.35
N THR A 216 -3.00 -2.52 15.69
CA THR A 216 -4.35 -2.19 15.22
C THR A 216 -4.23 -1.21 14.05
N PRO A 217 -5.00 -1.41 12.96
CA PRO A 217 -5.09 -0.47 11.84
C PRO A 217 -5.31 0.98 12.28
#